data_AF-A0A822FG35-F1
#
_entry.id   AF-A0A822FG35-F1
#
_cell.length_a   1.000
_cell.length_b   1.000
_cell.length_c   1.000
_cell.angle_alpha   90.00
_cell.angle_beta   90.00
_cell.angle_gamma   90.00
#
_symmetry.space_group_name_H-M   'P 1'
#
loop_
_entity.id
_entity.type
_entity.pdbx_description
1 polymer ?
#
loop_
_entity_poly.entity_id
_entity_poly.type
_entity_poly.pdbx_seq_one_letter_code
_entity_poly.pdbx_strand_id
1 'polypeptide(L)'
;QKLAHAQTLFRMLLADDDTTGRYYSFCQDYLVQENLKWHCIRCQECMDWREWHCGVCDTCTYGVSLPCEGCRGKSEISAII
;
A
#
# COMPACT_ATOMS: atom_id res chain seq x y z
N GLN A 1 -20.85 -24.23 -14.67
CA GLN A 1 -21.02 -22.77 -14.75
C GLN A 1 -20.60 -22.01 -13.48
N LYS A 2 -21.06 -22.38 -12.27
CA LYS A 2 -20.69 -21.67 -11.03
C LYS A 2 -19.19 -21.71 -10.67
N LEU A 3 -18.53 -22.85 -10.88
CA LEU A 3 -17.09 -23.00 -10.60
C LEU A 3 -16.21 -22.10 -11.48
N ALA A 4 -16.55 -21.97 -12.77
CA ALA A 4 -15.82 -21.13 -13.71
C ALA A 4 -15.92 -19.64 -13.34
N HIS A 5 -17.09 -19.19 -12.90
CA HIS A 5 -17.27 -17.83 -12.38
C HIS A 5 -16.43 -17.57 -11.13
N ALA A 6 -16.39 -18.52 -10.19
CA ALA A 6 -15.58 -18.38 -8.99
C ALA A 6 -14.08 -18.30 -9.32
N GLN A 7 -13.61 -19.12 -10.28
CA GLN A 7 -12.22 -19.08 -10.75
C GLN A 7 -11.86 -17.77 -11.46
N THR A 8 -12.76 -17.23 -12.29
CA THR A 8 -12.57 -15.93 -12.94
C THR A 8 -12.49 -14.81 -11.91
N LEU A 9 -13.40 -14.78 -10.94
CA LEU A 9 -13.37 -13.79 -9.86
C LEU A 9 -12.08 -13.90 -9.04
N PHE A 10 -11.63 -15.11 -8.73
CA PHE A 10 -10.37 -15.34 -8.02
C PHE A 10 -9.14 -14.84 -8.80
N ARG A 11 -9.13 -14.99 -10.14
CA ARG A 11 -8.05 -14.48 -10.99
C ARG A 11 -8.06 -12.97 -11.11
N MET A 12 -9.25 -12.36 -11.27
CA MET A 12 -9.41 -10.91 -11.24
C MET A 12 -8.94 -10.30 -9.91
N LEU A 13 -9.20 -10.99 -8.79
CA LEU A 13 -8.81 -10.59 -7.43
C LEU A 13 -7.28 -10.60 -7.21
N LEU A 14 -6.57 -11.48 -7.92
CA LEU A 14 -5.13 -11.72 -7.77
C LEU A 14 -4.28 -10.96 -8.80
N ALA A 15 -4.83 -9.89 -9.40
CA ALA A 15 -4.15 -8.97 -10.31
C ALA A 15 -3.74 -9.57 -11.68
N ASP A 16 -4.73 -9.85 -12.53
CA ASP A 16 -4.52 -10.09 -13.97
C ASP A 16 -5.50 -9.27 -14.85
N ASP A 17 -6.05 -8.18 -14.30
CA ASP A 17 -6.89 -7.28 -15.07
C ASP A 17 -6.76 -5.83 -14.56
N ASP A 18 -6.05 -5.00 -15.34
CA ASP A 18 -5.81 -3.57 -15.12
C ASP A 18 -7.11 -2.75 -15.00
N THR A 19 -8.28 -3.33 -15.29
CA THR A 19 -9.57 -2.62 -15.28
C THR A 19 -10.06 -2.24 -13.89
N THR A 20 -9.70 -2.99 -12.84
CA THR A 20 -10.23 -2.75 -11.49
C THR A 20 -9.26 -2.03 -10.57
N GLY A 21 -7.95 -2.05 -10.88
CA GLY A 21 -6.90 -1.49 -10.03
C GLY A 21 -7.01 -1.98 -8.59
N ARG A 22 -7.28 -3.28 -8.36
CA ARG A 22 -7.42 -3.88 -7.04
C ARG A 22 -6.65 -5.19 -6.97
N TYR A 23 -6.05 -5.46 -5.81
CA TYR A 23 -5.33 -6.70 -5.52
C TYR A 23 -5.69 -7.21 -4.12
N TYR A 24 -5.62 -8.52 -3.92
CA TYR A 24 -5.74 -9.09 -2.58
C TYR A 24 -4.44 -8.88 -1.78
N SER A 25 -4.51 -8.17 -0.67
CA SER A 25 -3.37 -7.97 0.22
C SER A 25 -3.34 -9.04 1.30
N PHE A 26 -2.35 -9.95 1.24
CA PHE A 26 -2.14 -10.95 2.30
C PHE A 26 -1.76 -10.33 3.64
N CYS A 27 -1.15 -9.15 3.62
CA CYS A 27 -0.77 -8.41 4.83
C CYS A 27 -1.99 -7.88 5.60
N GLN A 28 -3.10 -7.60 4.90
CA GLN A 28 -4.30 -7.02 5.51
C GLN A 28 -5.52 -7.94 5.45
N ASP A 29 -5.44 -9.06 4.73
CA ASP A 29 -6.50 -10.06 4.55
C ASP A 29 -7.78 -9.50 3.89
N TYR A 30 -7.63 -8.53 2.98
CA TYR A 30 -8.74 -8.00 2.20
C TYR A 30 -8.30 -7.41 0.84
N LEU A 31 -9.30 -7.06 0.01
CA LEU A 31 -9.12 -6.41 -1.30
C LEU A 31 -8.69 -4.95 -1.16
N VAL A 32 -7.52 -4.63 -1.66
CA VAL A 32 -6.94 -3.28 -1.62
C VAL A 32 -6.95 -2.67 -3.01
N GLN A 33 -7.20 -1.36 -3.09
CA GLN A 33 -7.03 -0.61 -4.33
C GLN A 33 -5.54 -0.32 -4.56
N GLU A 34 -5.10 -0.53 -5.80
CA GLU A 34 -3.78 -0.19 -6.29
C GLU A 34 -3.42 1.27 -5.96
N ASN A 35 -2.15 1.52 -5.67
CA ASN A 35 -1.61 2.83 -5.31
C ASN A 35 -2.17 3.50 -4.04
N LEU A 36 -3.04 2.84 -3.26
CA LEU A 36 -3.53 3.38 -1.99
C LEU A 36 -2.82 2.82 -0.75
N LYS A 37 -2.10 1.71 -0.89
CA LYS A 37 -1.37 1.07 0.20
C LYS A 37 0.05 0.74 -0.24
N TRP A 38 0.99 0.81 0.69
CA TRP A 38 2.36 0.34 0.52
C TRP A 38 2.80 -0.41 1.79
N HIS A 39 3.84 -1.24 1.69
CA HIS A 39 4.34 -2.00 2.83
C HIS A 39 5.65 -1.42 3.32
N CYS A 40 5.72 -1.04 4.59
CA CYS A 40 6.95 -0.57 5.20
C CYS A 40 7.80 -1.77 5.59
N ILE A 41 8.90 -2.02 4.86
CA ILE A 41 9.82 -3.14 5.14
C ILE A 41 10.46 -3.00 6.53
N ARG A 42 10.68 -1.78 7.03
CA ARG A 42 11.31 -1.57 8.34
C ARG A 42 10.35 -1.85 9.49
N CYS A 43 9.13 -1.32 9.41
CA CYS A 43 8.12 -1.51 10.44
C CYS A 43 7.35 -2.84 10.29
N GLN A 44 7.48 -3.52 9.14
CA GLN A 44 6.74 -4.74 8.79
C GLN A 44 5.21 -4.54 8.80
N GLU A 45 4.78 -3.32 8.49
CA GLU A 45 3.37 -2.91 8.54
C GLU A 45 2.90 -2.40 7.19
N CYS A 46 1.62 -2.62 6.91
CA CYS A 46 0.97 -2.06 5.73
C CYS A 46 0.44 -0.66 6.03
N MET A 47 0.90 0.29 5.23
CA MET A 47 0.65 1.72 5.38
C MET A 47 -0.24 2.24 4.25
N ASP A 48 -0.87 3.37 4.50
CA ASP A 48 -1.59 4.15 3.50
C ASP A 48 -0.63 4.96 2.61
N TRP A 49 -1.02 5.26 1.38
CA TRP A 49 -0.24 6.09 0.45
C TRP A 49 0.09 7.49 1.00
N ARG A 50 -0.68 7.97 1.98
CA ARG A 50 -0.42 9.25 2.67
C ARG A 50 0.64 9.15 3.76
N GLU A 51 1.00 7.94 4.17
CA GLU A 51 1.96 7.68 5.23
C GLU A 51 3.34 7.43 4.64
N TRP A 52 4.38 7.70 5.42
CA TRP A 52 5.76 7.50 5.02
C TRP A 52 6.61 7.11 6.24
N HIS A 53 7.72 6.40 6.00
CA HIS A 53 8.62 6.00 7.07
C HIS A 53 9.69 7.06 7.32
N CYS A 54 9.75 7.58 8.54
CA CYS A 54 10.80 8.51 8.95
C CYS A 54 12.06 7.73 9.35
N GLY A 55 13.09 7.78 8.50
CA GLY A 55 14.35 7.07 8.77
C GLY A 55 15.16 7.59 9.97
N VAL A 56 14.82 8.76 10.52
CA VAL A 56 15.48 9.33 11.72
C VAL A 56 14.81 8.85 13.00
N CYS A 57 13.47 8.89 13.03
CA CYS A 57 12.69 8.44 14.19
C CYS A 57 12.39 6.93 14.15
N ASP A 58 12.74 6.28 13.04
CA ASP A 58 12.48 4.87 12.74
C ASP A 58 11.01 4.47 12.94
N THR A 59 10.11 5.40 12.61
CA THR A 59 8.65 5.20 12.74
C THR A 59 7.94 5.66 11.47
N CYS A 60 6.86 4.98 11.12
CA CYS A 60 5.91 5.47 10.14
C CYS A 60 5.14 6.67 10.69
N THR A 61 4.82 7.62 9.81
CA THR A 61 4.10 8.86 10.16
C THR A 61 3.13 9.25 9.06
N TYR A 62 2.10 10.02 9.42
CA TYR A 62 1.04 10.44 8.53
C TYR A 62 1.36 11.76 7.84
N GLY A 63 0.99 11.85 6.57
CA GLY A 63 1.10 13.05 5.76
C GLY A 63 2.46 13.16 5.10
N VAL A 64 2.56 12.69 3.86
CA VAL A 64 3.73 12.86 2.99
C VAL A 64 4.20 14.32 2.88
N SER A 65 3.30 15.29 2.99
CA SER A 65 3.64 16.73 3.00
C SER A 65 3.88 17.31 4.40
N LEU A 66 3.57 16.56 5.46
CA LEU A 66 3.75 16.98 6.84
C LEU A 66 5.15 16.59 7.33
N PRO A 67 5.81 17.47 8.10
CA PRO A 67 7.04 17.12 8.76
C PRO A 67 6.77 16.09 9.86
N CYS A 68 7.71 15.16 10.06
CA CYS A 68 7.69 14.19 11.14
C CYS A 68 7.63 14.92 12.50
N GLU A 69 6.74 14.49 13.39
CA GLU A 69 6.55 15.13 14.71
C GLU A 69 7.81 15.11 15.58
N GLY A 70 8.62 14.04 15.48
CA GLY A 70 9.83 13.87 16.28
C GLY A 70 11.03 14.68 15.77
N CYS A 71 11.40 14.50 14.50
CA CYS A 71 12.64 15.07 13.94
C CYS A 71 12.41 16.25 12.97
N ARG A 72 11.16 16.56 12.61
CA ARG A 72 10.78 17.55 11.59
C ARG A 72 11.27 17.26 10.16
N GLY A 73 11.81 16.07 9.91
CA GLY A 73 12.14 15.60 8.57
C GLY A 73 10.89 15.49 7.70
N LYS A 74 11.03 15.61 6.39
CA LYS A 74 9.93 15.46 5.42
C LYS A 74 10.10 14.16 4.65
N SER A 75 9.01 13.65 4.08
CA SER A 75 9.12 12.54 3.13
C SER A 75 9.99 12.97 1.95
N GLU A 76 10.98 12.16 1.60
CA GLU A 76 11.67 12.33 0.33
C GLU A 76 10.76 11.74 -0.75
N ILE A 77 9.97 12.60 -1.40
CA ILE A 77 9.25 12.25 -2.62
C ILE A 77 10.29 12.20 -3.74
N SER A 78 11.13 11.16 -3.74
CA SER A 78 11.85 10.79 -4.95
C SER A 78 10.79 10.18 -5.87
N ALA A 79 10.29 10.98 -6.81
CA ALA A 79 9.42 10.52 -7.87
C ALA A 79 10.09 9.34 -8.59
N ILE A 80 9.63 8.11 -8.32
CA ILE A 80 9.97 6.96 -9.14
C ILE A 80 8.92 6.95 -10.24
N ILE A 81 9.39 7.37 -11.41
CA ILE A 81 8.77 7.23 -12.75
C ILE A 81 8.51 5.75 -13.02
#